data_AF-A0A1W9VPN3-F1
#
_entry.id   AF-A0A1W9VPN3-F1
#
_cell.length_a   1.000
_cell.length_b   1.000
_cell.length_c   1.000
_cell.angle_alpha   90.00
_cell.angle_beta   90.00
_cell.angle_gamma   90.00
#
_symmetry.space_group_name_H-M   'P 1'
#
loop_
_entity.id
_entity.type
_entity.pdbx_description
1 polymer ?
#
loop_
_entity_poly.entity_id
_entity_poly.type
_entity_poly.pdbx_seq_one_letter_code
_entity_poly.pdbx_strand_id
1 'polypeptide(L)'
;YVEHKIRRYGFHGTSHKYVASVAADFVGKNINELKIISCHVGNGASITAINGGDSVDTSMGLTPLEGLVMGTRCGDIDPAIPIYLQENLNMTSAEVNTLLNKKSGMLGLSQLSNDMRTIEDGIIKEHDHRAIRAHDVYAYRIKKYIGAYAAAMNGVDIIIFTGGVGENMPILREIVCSDMEYMGVKIDKKENNQWVGGTLDISAEDSKVKVLKVQTNEELMIAIETEKIIKSLPKE
;
A
#
# COMPACT_ATOMS: atom_id res chain seq x y z
N TYR A 1 -13.04 12.99 -18.70
CA TYR A 1 -12.65 14.03 -17.72
C TYR A 1 -13.69 15.13 -17.56
N VAL A 2 -14.02 15.92 -18.59
CA VAL A 2 -14.90 17.11 -18.43
C VAL A 2 -16.34 16.74 -18.10
N GLU A 3 -16.95 15.84 -18.88
CA GLU A 3 -18.36 15.46 -18.78
C GLU A 3 -18.62 14.50 -17.61
N HIS A 4 -17.99 13.31 -17.63
CA HIS A 4 -18.25 12.25 -16.65
C HIS A 4 -17.34 12.27 -15.42
N LYS A 5 -16.47 13.29 -15.28
CA LYS A 5 -15.50 13.42 -14.17
C LYS A 5 -14.60 12.18 -13.94
N ILE A 6 -14.41 11.34 -14.96
CA ILE A 6 -13.49 10.21 -14.92
C ILE A 6 -12.05 10.73 -14.76
N ARG A 7 -11.44 10.42 -13.62
CA ARG A 7 -10.08 10.76 -13.20
C ARG A 7 -9.65 9.85 -12.04
N ARG A 8 -8.38 9.90 -11.68
CA ARG A 8 -7.88 9.36 -10.40
C ARG A 8 -8.52 10.11 -9.23
N TYR A 9 -9.13 9.37 -8.32
CA TYR A 9 -9.62 9.86 -7.03
C TYR A 9 -8.71 9.39 -5.90
N GLY A 10 -8.38 8.09 -5.87
CA GLY A 10 -7.66 7.49 -4.75
C GLY A 10 -8.57 7.13 -3.57
N PHE A 11 -8.10 6.20 -2.74
CA PHE A 11 -8.80 5.69 -1.57
C PHE A 11 -7.81 5.46 -0.42
N HIS A 12 -8.31 5.01 0.74
CA HIS A 12 -7.56 4.92 2.00
C HIS A 12 -7.00 6.28 2.48
N GLY A 13 -7.63 7.39 2.09
CA GLY A 13 -7.16 8.74 2.43
C GLY A 13 -7.04 8.97 3.94
N THR A 14 -8.00 8.49 4.72
CA THR A 14 -7.98 8.55 6.19
C THR A 14 -6.77 7.84 6.77
N SER A 15 -6.50 6.60 6.33
CA SER A 15 -5.33 5.85 6.80
C SER A 15 -4.01 6.52 6.38
N HIS A 16 -3.85 6.89 5.11
CA HIS A 16 -2.63 7.55 4.61
C HIS A 16 -2.33 8.85 5.35
N LYS A 17 -3.35 9.68 5.58
CA LYS A 17 -3.22 10.94 6.34
C LYS A 17 -2.79 10.67 7.77
N TYR A 18 -3.43 9.71 8.43
CA TYR A 18 -3.12 9.34 9.81
C TYR A 18 -1.67 8.89 9.96
N VAL A 19 -1.24 7.90 9.18
CA VAL A 19 0.10 7.32 9.35
C VAL A 19 1.21 8.29 8.95
N ALA A 20 0.98 9.18 7.98
CA ALA A 20 1.94 10.22 7.63
C ALA A 20 2.13 11.23 8.78
N SER A 21 1.05 11.58 9.48
CA SER A 21 1.09 12.49 10.63
C SER A 21 1.84 11.84 11.80
N VAL A 22 1.49 10.58 12.11
CA VAL A 22 2.16 9.78 13.15
C VAL A 22 3.65 9.58 12.85
N ALA A 23 4.01 9.35 11.58
CA ALA A 23 5.41 9.20 11.18
C ALA A 23 6.21 10.49 11.34
N ALA A 24 5.64 11.63 10.96
CA ALA A 24 6.27 12.94 11.13
C ALA A 24 6.53 13.25 12.61
N ASP A 25 5.53 13.02 13.47
CA ASP A 25 5.65 13.18 14.92
C ASP A 25 6.72 12.24 15.50
N PHE A 26 6.73 10.98 15.06
CA PHE A 26 7.68 9.97 15.53
C PHE A 26 9.13 10.33 15.22
N VAL A 27 9.41 10.89 14.03
CA VAL A 27 10.77 11.33 13.66
C VAL A 27 11.10 12.75 14.15
N GLY A 28 10.17 13.41 14.83
CA GLY A 28 10.36 14.75 15.38
C GLY A 28 10.56 15.84 14.31
N LYS A 29 9.92 15.70 13.14
CA LYS A 29 10.03 16.66 12.03
C LYS A 29 8.66 17.18 11.60
N ASN A 30 8.63 18.40 11.09
CA ASN A 30 7.41 18.95 10.51
C ASN A 30 7.07 18.19 9.22
N ILE A 31 5.82 17.75 9.06
CA ILE A 31 5.36 17.04 7.86
C ILE A 31 5.57 17.83 6.57
N ASN A 32 5.59 19.16 6.64
CA ASN A 32 5.84 20.05 5.51
C ASN A 32 7.27 19.95 4.94
N GLU A 33 8.20 19.35 5.69
CA GLU A 33 9.61 19.15 5.31
C GLU A 33 9.88 17.72 4.84
N LEU A 34 8.86 16.85 4.79
CA LEU A 34 9.02 15.42 4.56
C LEU A 34 8.43 14.98 3.22
N LYS A 35 9.14 14.08 2.55
CA LYS A 35 8.66 13.25 1.45
C LYS A 35 8.40 11.84 1.97
N ILE A 36 7.12 11.47 2.05
CA ILE A 36 6.66 10.23 2.66
C ILE A 36 6.01 9.36 1.59
N ILE A 37 6.34 8.08 1.57
CA ILE A 37 5.61 7.06 0.82
C ILE A 37 4.87 6.19 1.82
N SER A 38 3.54 6.25 1.84
CA SER A 38 2.71 5.43 2.73
C SER A 38 2.16 4.22 1.98
N CYS A 39 2.49 3.03 2.48
CA CYS A 39 2.04 1.75 1.95
C CYS A 39 0.95 1.19 2.88
N HIS A 40 -0.32 1.45 2.54
CA HIS A 40 -1.45 0.79 3.19
C HIS A 40 -1.68 -0.57 2.54
N VAL A 41 -1.26 -1.63 3.23
CA VAL A 41 -1.20 -2.99 2.68
C VAL A 41 -2.13 -3.89 3.49
N GLY A 42 -3.29 -4.21 2.91
CA GLY A 42 -4.30 -5.10 3.48
C GLY A 42 -4.95 -5.97 2.40
N ASN A 43 -6.18 -6.44 2.66
CA ASN A 43 -6.97 -7.14 1.64
C ASN A 43 -7.29 -6.23 0.44
N GLY A 44 -7.52 -4.94 0.69
CA GLY A 44 -7.30 -3.86 -0.26
C GLY A 44 -5.96 -3.20 0.04
N ALA A 45 -5.21 -2.82 -1.00
CA ALA A 45 -3.89 -2.23 -0.82
C ALA A 45 -3.70 -1.02 -1.73
N SER A 46 -3.08 0.03 -1.22
CA SER A 46 -2.73 1.22 -2.00
C SER A 46 -1.49 1.89 -1.43
N ILE A 47 -0.72 2.52 -2.30
CA ILE A 47 0.42 3.38 -1.92
C ILE A 47 0.08 4.82 -2.27
N THR A 48 0.54 5.76 -1.45
CA THR A 48 0.38 7.22 -1.65
C THR A 48 1.72 7.91 -1.50
N ALA A 49 2.01 8.83 -2.41
CA ALA A 49 3.12 9.77 -2.35
C ALA A 49 2.65 11.04 -1.64
N ILE A 50 3.30 11.40 -0.54
CA ILE A 50 2.94 12.55 0.29
C ILE A 50 4.15 13.47 0.35
N ASN A 51 4.01 14.68 -0.18
CA ASN A 51 5.09 15.66 -0.27
C ASN A 51 4.69 16.92 0.50
N GLY A 52 5.37 17.20 1.60
CA GLY A 52 5.05 18.34 2.45
C GLY A 52 3.67 18.23 3.10
N GLY A 53 3.21 17.02 3.42
CA GLY A 53 1.89 16.76 4.01
C GLY A 53 0.75 16.61 3.00
N ASP A 54 0.95 16.94 1.73
CA ASP A 54 -0.06 16.80 0.69
C ASP A 54 0.10 15.52 -0.12
N SER A 55 -1.00 14.82 -0.38
CA SER A 55 -1.03 13.67 -1.30
C SER A 55 -0.83 14.15 -2.75
N VAL A 56 0.32 13.85 -3.34
CA VAL A 56 0.67 14.24 -4.71
C VAL A 56 0.42 13.13 -5.74
N ASP A 57 0.39 11.87 -5.30
CA ASP A 57 -0.01 10.72 -6.14
C ASP A 57 -0.53 9.56 -5.29
N THR A 58 -1.34 8.68 -5.86
CA THR A 58 -1.87 7.49 -5.18
C THR A 58 -2.25 6.37 -6.15
N SER A 59 -1.99 5.12 -5.76
CA SER A 59 -2.02 3.99 -6.71
C SER A 59 -3.42 3.64 -7.19
N MET A 60 -4.44 3.80 -6.34
CA MET A 60 -5.83 3.55 -6.74
C MET A 60 -6.36 4.71 -7.59
N GLY A 61 -7.20 4.36 -8.55
CA GLY A 61 -7.61 5.24 -9.63
C GLY A 61 -8.99 5.86 -9.45
N LEU A 62 -9.79 5.74 -10.50
CA LEU A 62 -11.23 5.98 -10.47
C LEU A 62 -11.93 5.07 -9.44
N THR A 63 -11.46 3.83 -9.34
CA THR A 63 -12.00 2.80 -8.45
C THR A 63 -10.86 2.15 -7.65
N PRO A 64 -11.18 1.38 -6.60
CA PRO A 64 -10.19 0.63 -5.84
C PRO A 64 -9.56 -0.57 -6.57
N LEU A 65 -9.77 -0.71 -7.90
CA LEU A 65 -9.24 -1.83 -8.69
C LEU A 65 -7.81 -1.56 -9.21
N GLU A 66 -7.52 -0.32 -9.59
CA GLU A 66 -6.20 0.08 -10.11
C GLU A 66 -5.13 0.00 -9.03
N GLY A 67 -3.89 -0.23 -9.44
CA GLY A 67 -2.72 -0.17 -8.59
C GLY A 67 -2.16 -1.54 -8.24
N LEU A 68 -2.09 -1.80 -6.95
CA LEU A 68 -1.45 -3.00 -6.43
C LEU A 68 -2.24 -4.26 -6.77
N VAL A 69 -1.53 -5.39 -6.82
CA VAL A 69 -2.17 -6.69 -6.58
C VAL A 69 -2.80 -6.63 -5.19
N MET A 70 -3.99 -7.20 -5.01
CA MET A 70 -4.70 -7.21 -3.72
C MET A 70 -5.21 -8.62 -3.43
N GLY A 71 -6.01 -8.83 -2.37
CA GLY A 71 -6.47 -10.17 -2.02
C GLY A 71 -7.23 -10.85 -3.16
N THR A 72 -8.18 -10.14 -3.79
CA THR A 72 -9.02 -10.68 -4.88
C THR A 72 -9.08 -9.79 -6.13
N ARG A 73 -8.49 -8.59 -6.06
CA ARG A 73 -8.46 -7.60 -7.15
C ARG A 73 -7.18 -7.72 -7.95
N CYS A 74 -7.27 -7.56 -9.27
CA CYS A 74 -6.13 -7.75 -10.18
C CYS A 74 -5.04 -6.69 -10.05
N GLY A 75 -5.37 -5.45 -9.67
CA GLY A 75 -4.45 -4.33 -9.79
C GLY A 75 -4.22 -3.94 -11.25
N ASP A 76 -3.07 -3.34 -11.52
CA ASP A 76 -2.68 -2.92 -12.86
C ASP A 76 -2.49 -4.11 -13.81
N ILE A 77 -3.24 -4.10 -14.90
CA ILE A 77 -3.17 -5.04 -16.02
C ILE A 77 -3.19 -4.26 -17.35
N ASP A 78 -2.87 -4.95 -18.44
CA ASP A 78 -3.05 -4.40 -19.79
C ASP A 78 -4.54 -4.10 -20.04
N PRO A 79 -4.92 -2.85 -20.40
CA PRO A 79 -6.30 -2.48 -20.71
C PRO A 79 -6.94 -3.27 -21.86
N ALA A 80 -6.16 -3.95 -22.71
CA ALA A 80 -6.68 -4.82 -23.76
C ALA A 80 -7.18 -6.17 -23.23
N ILE A 81 -6.76 -6.62 -22.04
CA ILE A 81 -7.17 -7.92 -21.47
C ILE A 81 -8.69 -8.01 -21.27
N PRO A 82 -9.38 -7.04 -20.63
CA PRO A 82 -10.83 -7.08 -20.51
C PRO A 82 -11.55 -7.22 -21.86
N ILE A 83 -11.06 -6.53 -22.89
CA ILE A 83 -11.63 -6.59 -24.25
C ILE A 83 -11.47 -8.00 -24.82
N TYR A 84 -10.25 -8.57 -24.75
CA TYR A 84 -9.99 -9.95 -25.18
C TYR A 84 -10.90 -10.96 -24.46
N LEU A 85 -11.09 -10.82 -23.15
CA LEU A 85 -11.98 -11.71 -22.39
C LEU A 85 -13.42 -11.66 -22.90
N GLN A 86 -13.91 -10.47 -23.27
CA GLN A 86 -15.26 -10.31 -23.81
C GLN A 86 -15.37 -10.84 -25.25
N GLU A 87 -14.43 -10.47 -26.12
CA GLU A 87 -14.52 -10.76 -27.56
C GLU A 87 -14.11 -12.20 -27.90
N ASN A 88 -13.12 -12.77 -27.21
CA ASN A 88 -12.57 -14.09 -27.52
C ASN A 88 -13.07 -15.19 -26.60
N LEU A 89 -13.41 -14.88 -25.34
CA LEU A 89 -13.94 -15.86 -24.38
C LEU A 89 -15.45 -15.71 -24.13
N ASN A 90 -16.12 -14.81 -24.88
CA ASN A 90 -17.56 -14.55 -24.78
C ASN A 90 -18.04 -14.19 -23.37
N MET A 91 -17.17 -13.59 -22.55
CA MET A 91 -17.54 -13.13 -21.22
C MET A 91 -18.36 -11.85 -21.31
N THR A 92 -19.41 -11.74 -20.50
CA THR A 92 -20.14 -10.49 -20.31
C THR A 92 -19.28 -9.47 -19.54
N SER A 93 -19.59 -8.18 -19.67
CA SER A 93 -18.94 -7.12 -18.89
C SER A 93 -19.05 -7.36 -17.38
N ALA A 94 -20.17 -7.91 -16.90
CA ALA A 94 -20.39 -8.26 -15.51
C ALA A 94 -19.50 -9.41 -15.04
N GLU A 95 -19.30 -10.44 -15.87
CA GLU A 95 -18.39 -11.55 -15.58
C GLU A 95 -16.94 -11.10 -15.56
N VAL A 96 -16.53 -10.25 -16.50
CA VAL A 96 -15.18 -9.66 -16.51
C VAL A 96 -14.97 -8.80 -15.25
N ASN A 97 -15.93 -7.94 -14.92
CA ASN A 97 -15.84 -7.13 -13.69
C ASN A 97 -15.72 -8.00 -12.43
N THR A 98 -16.47 -9.11 -12.37
CA THR A 98 -16.40 -10.08 -11.27
C THR A 98 -15.04 -10.78 -11.24
N LEU A 99 -14.52 -11.20 -12.39
CA LEU A 99 -13.20 -11.81 -12.49
C LEU A 99 -12.12 -10.89 -11.92
N LEU A 100 -12.10 -9.64 -12.40
CA LEU A 100 -11.08 -8.65 -12.03
C LEU A 100 -11.16 -8.24 -10.56
N ASN A 101 -12.37 -8.17 -9.97
CA ASN A 101 -12.54 -7.70 -8.59
C ASN A 101 -12.58 -8.80 -7.53
N LYS A 102 -12.97 -10.04 -7.89
CA LYS A 102 -13.32 -11.08 -6.90
C LYS A 102 -12.57 -12.40 -7.10
N LYS A 103 -12.00 -12.65 -8.28
CA LYS A 103 -11.36 -13.93 -8.62
C LYS A 103 -9.90 -13.78 -9.08
N SER A 104 -9.33 -12.59 -8.94
CA SER A 104 -7.96 -12.25 -9.36
C SER A 104 -7.07 -12.06 -8.13
N GLY A 105 -5.99 -11.28 -8.26
CA GLY A 105 -5.14 -10.91 -7.14
C GLY A 105 -4.41 -12.11 -6.53
N MET A 106 -4.17 -12.06 -5.22
CA MET A 106 -3.54 -13.14 -4.47
C MET A 106 -4.33 -14.45 -4.56
N LEU A 107 -5.66 -14.39 -4.56
CA LEU A 107 -6.50 -15.58 -4.77
C LEU A 107 -6.20 -16.24 -6.12
N GLY A 108 -6.23 -15.47 -7.20
CA GLY A 108 -6.00 -15.99 -8.55
C GLY A 108 -4.56 -16.47 -8.78
N LEU A 109 -3.56 -15.75 -8.23
CA LEU A 109 -2.15 -16.06 -8.39
C LEU A 109 -1.71 -17.28 -7.55
N SER A 110 -2.12 -17.32 -6.28
CA SER A 110 -1.76 -18.42 -5.39
C SER A 110 -2.58 -19.68 -5.65
N GLN A 111 -3.83 -19.53 -6.11
CA GLN A 111 -4.82 -20.61 -6.14
C GLN A 111 -5.02 -21.28 -4.78
N LEU A 112 -4.78 -20.52 -3.69
CA LEU A 112 -4.89 -20.97 -2.31
C LEU A 112 -5.92 -20.13 -1.55
N SER A 113 -5.64 -18.84 -1.38
CA SER A 113 -6.44 -17.94 -0.53
C SER A 113 -6.22 -16.49 -0.89
N ASN A 114 -7.16 -15.62 -0.51
CA ASN A 114 -6.96 -14.18 -0.47
C ASN A 114 -6.48 -13.68 0.91
N ASP A 115 -6.38 -14.56 1.91
CA ASP A 115 -5.85 -14.26 3.24
C ASP A 115 -4.32 -14.41 3.24
N MET A 116 -3.62 -13.31 3.47
CA MET A 116 -2.16 -13.27 3.47
C MET A 116 -1.53 -14.12 4.57
N ARG A 117 -2.24 -14.42 5.66
CA ARG A 117 -1.74 -15.35 6.69
C ARG A 117 -1.64 -16.77 6.16
N THR A 118 -2.63 -17.19 5.37
CA THR A 118 -2.60 -18.49 4.68
C THR A 118 -1.49 -18.53 3.64
N ILE A 119 -1.27 -17.42 2.93
CA ILE A 119 -0.15 -17.32 1.97
C ILE A 119 1.20 -17.40 2.70
N GLU A 120 1.36 -16.70 3.81
CA GLU A 120 2.57 -16.73 4.64
C GLU A 120 2.85 -18.14 5.17
N ASP A 121 1.84 -18.84 5.69
CA ASP A 121 1.96 -20.24 6.09
C ASP A 121 2.37 -21.13 4.91
N GLY A 122 1.79 -20.90 3.73
CA GLY A 122 2.17 -21.58 2.50
C GLY A 122 3.63 -21.37 2.11
N ILE A 123 4.19 -20.18 2.39
CA ILE A 123 5.60 -19.86 2.12
C ILE A 123 6.50 -20.53 3.16
N ILE A 124 6.23 -20.31 4.46
CA ILE A 124 7.17 -20.62 5.55
C ILE A 124 7.08 -22.08 5.97
N LYS A 125 5.87 -22.66 6.01
CA LYS A 125 5.64 -24.02 6.51
C LYS A 125 5.64 -25.01 5.35
N GLU A 126 4.84 -24.74 4.33
CA GLU A 126 4.58 -25.70 3.25
C GLU A 126 5.55 -25.58 2.07
N HIS A 127 6.29 -24.46 1.98
CA HIS A 127 7.20 -24.16 0.88
C HIS A 127 6.49 -24.24 -0.50
N ASP A 128 5.21 -23.85 -0.54
CA ASP A 128 4.37 -23.91 -1.75
C ASP A 128 4.84 -22.85 -2.77
N HIS A 129 5.36 -23.33 -3.90
CA HIS A 129 5.83 -22.48 -4.99
C HIS A 129 4.78 -21.50 -5.54
N ARG A 130 3.48 -21.81 -5.43
CA ARG A 130 2.40 -20.90 -5.83
C ARG A 130 2.27 -19.74 -4.86
N ALA A 131 2.37 -20.02 -3.54
CA ALA A 131 2.34 -18.99 -2.51
C ALA A 131 3.54 -18.05 -2.64
N ILE A 132 4.74 -18.62 -2.82
CA ILE A 132 5.99 -17.88 -3.03
C ILE A 132 5.87 -16.98 -4.28
N ARG A 133 5.51 -17.55 -5.43
CA ARG A 133 5.37 -16.78 -6.68
C ARG A 133 4.33 -15.67 -6.57
N ALA A 134 3.19 -15.94 -5.95
CA ALA A 134 2.14 -14.94 -5.76
C ALA A 134 2.65 -13.78 -4.87
N HIS A 135 3.35 -14.11 -3.78
CA HIS A 135 3.95 -13.12 -2.89
C HIS A 135 5.04 -12.30 -3.57
N ASP A 136 5.89 -12.92 -4.40
CA ASP A 136 6.92 -12.21 -5.15
C ASP A 136 6.32 -11.19 -6.11
N VAL A 137 5.25 -11.55 -6.83
CA VAL A 137 4.51 -10.62 -7.71
C VAL A 137 3.91 -9.46 -6.90
N TYR A 138 3.35 -9.76 -5.73
CA TYR A 138 2.78 -8.77 -4.82
C TYR A 138 3.82 -7.77 -4.31
N ALA A 139 4.93 -8.28 -3.75
CA ALA A 139 6.04 -7.49 -3.23
C ALA A 139 6.72 -6.67 -4.34
N TYR A 140 6.92 -7.27 -5.52
CA TYR A 140 7.47 -6.58 -6.68
C TYR A 140 6.60 -5.40 -7.12
N ARG A 141 5.27 -5.57 -7.12
CA ARG A 141 4.35 -4.49 -7.47
C ARG A 141 4.44 -3.33 -6.48
N ILE A 142 4.53 -3.62 -5.17
CA ILE A 142 4.73 -2.61 -4.12
C ILE A 142 6.06 -1.88 -4.32
N LYS A 143 7.16 -2.62 -4.49
CA LYS A 143 8.51 -2.06 -4.74
C LYS A 143 8.50 -1.10 -5.95
N LYS A 144 7.85 -1.48 -7.05
CA LYS A 144 7.72 -0.62 -8.24
C LYS A 144 7.02 0.70 -7.94
N TYR A 145 5.93 0.67 -7.18
CA TYR A 145 5.21 1.89 -6.81
C TYR A 145 6.03 2.79 -5.88
N ILE A 146 6.76 2.22 -4.94
CA ILE A 146 7.70 2.97 -4.10
C ILE A 146 8.75 3.68 -4.98
N GLY A 147 9.37 2.96 -5.92
CA GLY A 147 10.32 3.55 -6.86
C GLY A 147 9.71 4.65 -7.74
N ALA A 148 8.51 4.43 -8.27
CA ALA A 148 7.79 5.41 -9.07
C ALA A 148 7.50 6.69 -8.28
N TYR A 149 7.09 6.58 -7.02
CA TYR A 149 6.73 7.73 -6.19
C TYR A 149 7.94 8.45 -5.62
N ALA A 150 9.02 7.73 -5.31
CA ALA A 150 10.29 8.34 -4.99
C ALA A 150 10.80 9.17 -6.19
N ALA A 151 10.66 8.66 -7.41
CA ALA A 151 11.00 9.42 -8.62
C ALA A 151 10.08 10.64 -8.80
N ALA A 152 8.76 10.49 -8.62
CA ALA A 152 7.79 11.58 -8.76
C ALA A 152 8.02 12.73 -7.77
N MET A 153 8.45 12.42 -6.54
CA MET A 153 8.78 13.41 -5.51
C MET A 153 10.24 13.88 -5.54
N ASN A 154 11.08 13.32 -6.42
CA ASN A 154 12.52 13.54 -6.45
C ASN A 154 13.19 13.27 -5.10
N GLY A 155 12.96 12.07 -4.56
CA GLY A 155 13.47 11.61 -3.27
C GLY A 155 12.37 11.09 -2.35
N VAL A 156 12.80 10.46 -1.26
CA VAL A 156 11.94 9.96 -0.19
C VAL A 156 12.72 10.02 1.12
N ASP A 157 12.07 10.47 2.18
CA ASP A 157 12.63 10.53 3.53
C ASP A 157 12.13 9.36 4.38
N ILE A 158 10.85 8.98 4.19
CA ILE A 158 10.19 7.94 4.98
C ILE A 158 9.35 7.02 4.09
N ILE A 159 9.52 5.70 4.25
CA ILE A 159 8.61 4.68 3.72
C ILE A 159 7.85 4.08 4.90
N ILE A 160 6.53 4.12 4.86
CA ILE A 160 5.66 3.59 5.91
C ILE A 160 4.98 2.33 5.43
N PHE A 161 4.98 1.28 6.25
CA PHE A 161 4.10 0.12 6.10
C PHE A 161 3.01 0.16 7.17
N THR A 162 1.76 0.06 6.72
CA THR A 162 0.58 0.05 7.57
C THR A 162 -0.50 -0.89 7.01
N GLY A 163 -1.60 -1.08 7.74
CA GLY A 163 -2.67 -1.99 7.38
C GLY A 163 -2.35 -3.44 7.77
N GLY A 164 -3.35 -4.31 7.68
CA GLY A 164 -3.28 -5.65 8.26
C GLY A 164 -2.07 -6.48 7.81
N VAL A 165 -1.61 -6.35 6.58
CA VAL A 165 -0.44 -7.08 6.06
C VAL A 165 0.84 -6.27 6.27
N GLY A 166 0.80 -4.96 6.01
CA GLY A 166 1.96 -4.08 6.17
C GLY A 166 2.48 -4.03 7.60
N GLU A 167 1.60 -4.17 8.60
CA GLU A 167 1.95 -4.21 10.03
C GLU A 167 2.47 -5.58 10.46
N ASN A 168 1.88 -6.67 9.94
CA ASN A 168 2.04 -8.00 10.55
C ASN A 168 2.92 -8.97 9.78
N MET A 169 3.37 -8.65 8.56
CA MET A 169 4.11 -9.60 7.71
C MET A 169 5.56 -9.13 7.46
N PRO A 170 6.54 -9.46 8.32
CA PRO A 170 7.94 -9.05 8.19
C PRO A 170 8.57 -9.46 6.86
N ILE A 171 8.27 -10.66 6.35
CA ILE A 171 8.82 -11.19 5.10
C ILE A 171 8.43 -10.31 3.90
N LEU A 172 7.22 -9.74 3.90
CA LEU A 172 6.79 -8.82 2.86
C LEU A 172 7.64 -7.56 2.87
N ARG A 173 7.79 -6.93 4.05
CA ARG A 173 8.59 -5.70 4.20
C ARG A 173 10.04 -5.93 3.79
N GLU A 174 10.59 -7.09 4.14
CA GLU A 174 11.95 -7.46 3.76
C GLU A 174 12.13 -7.57 2.24
N ILE A 175 11.24 -8.29 1.55
CA ILE A 175 11.33 -8.45 0.09
C ILE A 175 11.04 -7.13 -0.64
N VAL A 176 10.10 -6.34 -0.15
CA VAL A 176 9.81 -5.01 -0.72
C VAL A 176 11.02 -4.08 -0.59
N CYS A 177 11.71 -4.07 0.54
CA CYS A 177 12.84 -3.18 0.78
C CYS A 177 14.19 -3.72 0.29
N SER A 178 14.27 -4.95 -0.22
CA SER A 178 15.53 -5.51 -0.75
C SER A 178 16.01 -4.74 -1.98
N ASP A 179 17.31 -4.69 -2.24
CA ASP A 179 17.88 -4.13 -3.49
C ASP A 179 17.48 -2.66 -3.75
N MET A 180 17.22 -1.90 -2.68
CA MET A 180 16.87 -0.48 -2.70
C MET A 180 17.93 0.41 -2.04
N GLU A 181 19.14 -0.13 -1.83
CA GLU A 181 20.26 0.58 -1.22
C GLU A 181 20.71 1.78 -2.06
N TYR A 182 20.54 1.71 -3.38
CA TYR A 182 20.80 2.83 -4.29
C TYR A 182 19.91 4.05 -4.00
N MET A 183 18.71 3.80 -3.44
CA MET A 183 17.77 4.83 -2.97
C MET A 183 18.00 5.17 -1.48
N GLY A 184 18.96 4.51 -0.83
CA GLY A 184 19.29 4.71 0.58
C GLY A 184 18.39 3.95 1.55
N VAL A 185 17.64 2.95 1.09
CA VAL A 185 16.77 2.11 1.92
C VAL A 185 17.54 0.89 2.41
N LYS A 186 17.61 0.71 3.73
CA LYS A 186 18.09 -0.51 4.39
C LYS A 186 17.24 -0.77 5.62
N ILE A 187 16.90 -2.03 5.87
CA ILE A 187 16.13 -2.43 7.07
C ILE A 187 16.98 -3.27 8.02
N ASP A 188 16.74 -3.11 9.32
CA ASP A 188 17.25 -4.02 10.35
C ASP A 188 16.28 -5.22 10.46
N LYS A 189 16.79 -6.42 10.18
CA LYS A 189 15.97 -7.64 10.21
C LYS A 189 15.48 -7.99 11.62
N LYS A 190 16.23 -7.68 12.67
CA LYS A 190 15.80 -7.95 14.05
C LYS A 190 14.65 -7.03 14.40
N GLU A 191 14.78 -5.73 14.14
CA GLU A 191 13.68 -4.76 14.35
C GLU A 191 12.45 -5.10 13.50
N ASN A 192 12.64 -5.46 12.22
CA ASN A 192 11.55 -5.84 11.34
C ASN A 192 10.72 -7.04 11.84
N ASN A 193 11.35 -7.95 12.59
CA ASN A 193 10.69 -9.14 13.16
C ASN A 193 10.02 -8.88 14.52
N GLN A 194 10.12 -7.67 15.08
CA GLN A 194 9.50 -7.37 16.36
C GLN A 194 7.98 -7.16 16.25
N TRP A 195 7.25 -7.82 17.15
CA TRP A 195 5.81 -7.66 17.29
C TRP A 195 5.47 -6.64 18.38
N VAL A 196 5.67 -5.37 18.06
CA VAL A 196 5.35 -4.21 18.92
C VAL A 196 4.22 -3.39 18.29
N GLY A 197 3.25 -2.96 19.10
CA GLY A 197 2.15 -2.09 18.66
C GLY A 197 2.59 -0.62 18.49
N GLY A 198 1.77 0.19 17.84
CA GLY A 198 2.10 1.60 17.56
C GLY A 198 3.10 1.77 16.41
N THR A 199 4.12 2.59 16.60
CA THR A 199 5.12 2.94 15.59
C THR A 199 6.48 2.34 15.93
N LEU A 200 7.12 1.71 14.94
CA LEU A 200 8.45 1.11 15.06
C LEU A 200 9.30 1.51 13.86
N ASP A 201 10.52 1.99 14.12
CA ASP A 201 11.55 2.16 13.09
C ASP A 201 12.22 0.83 12.82
N ILE A 202 12.12 0.36 11.58
CA ILE A 202 12.74 -0.89 11.13
C ILE A 202 13.91 -0.60 10.19
N SER A 203 14.34 0.66 10.03
CA SER A 203 15.52 0.99 9.23
C SER A 203 16.82 0.59 9.93
N ALA A 204 17.81 0.17 9.13
CA ALA A 204 19.16 -0.05 9.64
C ALA A 204 19.79 1.29 10.05
N GLU A 205 20.77 1.28 10.96
CA GLU A 205 21.44 2.49 11.46
C GLU A 205 22.07 3.33 10.34
N ASP A 206 22.56 2.70 9.27
CA ASP A 206 23.18 3.35 8.12
C ASP A 206 22.20 3.63 6.95
N SER A 207 20.90 3.41 7.16
CA SER A 207 19.86 3.75 6.20
C SER A 207 19.68 5.27 6.08
N LYS A 208 19.61 5.79 4.86
CA LYS A 208 19.33 7.22 4.61
C LYS A 208 17.83 7.50 4.63
N VAL A 209 17.02 6.51 4.28
CA VAL A 209 15.55 6.56 4.29
C VAL A 209 15.06 5.84 5.53
N LYS A 210 14.16 6.47 6.29
CA LYS A 210 13.49 5.80 7.40
C LYS A 210 12.43 4.83 6.87
N VAL A 211 12.38 3.63 7.44
CA VAL A 211 11.37 2.63 7.11
C VAL A 211 10.61 2.35 8.38
N LEU A 212 9.34 2.74 8.41
CA LEU A 212 8.53 2.67 9.62
C LEU A 212 7.41 1.65 9.44
N LYS A 213 7.16 0.88 10.49
CA LYS A 213 5.89 0.17 10.69
C LYS A 213 5.01 1.09 11.54
N VAL A 214 3.83 1.45 11.06
CA VAL A 214 2.88 2.31 11.78
C VAL A 214 1.53 1.61 11.84
N GLN A 215 1.04 1.36 13.05
CA GLN A 215 -0.32 0.86 13.25
C GLN A 215 -1.34 1.95 12.88
N THR A 216 -2.19 1.70 11.88
CA THR A 216 -3.23 2.68 11.49
C THR A 216 -4.37 2.71 12.51
N ASN A 217 -4.99 3.87 12.68
CA ASN A 217 -6.21 4.03 13.46
C ASN A 217 -7.15 5.00 12.72
N GLU A 218 -7.98 4.45 11.83
CA GLU A 218 -8.85 5.24 10.97
C GLU A 218 -9.98 5.89 11.77
N GLU A 219 -10.49 5.21 12.79
CA GLU A 219 -11.52 5.70 13.70
C GLU A 219 -11.03 6.93 14.48
N LEU A 220 -9.80 6.89 15.00
CA LEU A 220 -9.19 8.04 15.67
C LEU A 220 -9.00 9.21 14.70
N MET A 221 -8.56 8.95 13.46
CA MET A 221 -8.41 10.00 12.47
C MET A 221 -9.76 10.65 12.11
N ILE A 222 -10.84 9.86 12.02
CA ILE A 222 -12.20 10.38 11.85
C ILE A 222 -12.59 11.28 13.03
N ALA A 223 -12.29 10.86 14.27
CA ALA A 223 -12.57 11.67 15.46
C ALA A 223 -11.79 13.00 15.45
N ILE A 224 -10.51 12.98 15.06
CA ILE A 224 -9.67 14.17 14.93
C ILE A 224 -10.22 15.14 13.87
N GLU A 225 -10.57 14.64 12.68
CA GLU A 225 -11.16 15.48 11.62
C GLU A 225 -12.51 16.05 12.05
N THR A 226 -13.32 15.25 12.75
CA THR A 226 -14.62 15.69 13.29
C THR A 226 -14.43 16.82 14.29
N GLU A 227 -13.52 16.67 15.25
CA GLU A 227 -13.20 17.70 16.24
C GLU A 227 -12.71 18.99 15.58
N LYS A 228 -11.83 18.87 14.57
CA LYS A 228 -11.31 20.01 13.80
C LYS A 228 -12.44 20.78 13.10
N ILE A 229 -13.38 20.08 12.47
CA ILE A 229 -14.53 20.70 11.82
C ILE A 229 -15.38 21.42 12.86
N ILE A 230 -15.75 20.76 13.96
CA ILE A 230 -16.57 21.35 15.04
C ILE A 230 -15.92 22.63 15.58
N LYS A 231 -14.61 22.63 15.85
CA LYS A 231 -13.87 23.80 16.34
C LYS A 231 -13.79 24.96 15.32
N SER A 232 -13.88 24.65 14.03
CA SER A 232 -13.84 25.66 12.96
C SER A 232 -15.19 26.32 12.67
N LEU A 233 -16.29 25.75 13.18
CA LEU A 233 -17.61 26.32 13.01
C LEU A 233 -17.74 27.63 13.82
N PRO A 234 -18.47 28.63 13.31
CA PRO A 234 -18.78 29.83 14.07
C PRO A 234 -19.50 29.44 15.37
N LYS A 235 -19.16 30.10 16.49
CA LYS A 235 -20.01 30.04 17.68
C LYS A 235 -21.24 30.91 17.43
N GLU A 236 -22.42 30.31 17.43
CA GLU A 236 -23.70 31.04 17.47
C GLU A 236 -23.82 31.89 18.74
#